data_AF-A0AAU9Y278-F1
#
_entry.id   AF-A0AAU9Y278-F1
#
_cell.length_a   1.000
_cell.length_b   1.000
_cell.length_c   1.000
_cell.angle_alpha   90.00
_cell.angle_beta   90.00
_cell.angle_gamma   90.00
#
_symmetry.space_group_name_H-M   'P 1'
#
loop_
_entity.id
_entity.type
_entity.pdbx_description
1 polymer ?
#
loop_
_entity_poly.entity_id
_entity_poly.type
_entity_poly.pdbx_seq_one_letter_code
_entity_poly.pdbx_strand_id
1 'polypeptide(L)'
;MGKKYASSGLDDLLVESGVCGAGAVSALMKGKAYNRGVRAHKLLMEAFFRLLWQAFLNWCQSSGQDVVSRQRDELSQKIKECIAAVVKKEGVSTSIRQLSEDFTKVTEAFERYKETRRTVSKMFAFWEEYLAMVNILVQFIKAE
;
A
#
# COMPACT_ATOMS: atom_id res chain seq x y z
N MET A 1 10.65 -9.89 -11.78
CA MET A 1 10.00 -9.81 -10.45
C MET A 1 9.88 -11.19 -9.79
N GLY A 2 9.08 -12.12 -10.32
CA GLY A 2 8.92 -13.46 -9.71
C GLY A 2 10.22 -14.23 -9.40
N LYS A 3 11.24 -14.20 -10.27
CA LYS A 3 12.56 -14.80 -9.98
C LYS A 3 13.31 -14.16 -8.80
N LYS A 4 13.17 -12.84 -8.59
CA LYS A 4 13.85 -12.11 -7.50
C LYS A 4 13.28 -12.50 -6.15
N TYR A 5 11.98 -12.74 -6.11
CA TYR A 5 11.23 -13.16 -4.93
C TYR A 5 10.93 -14.67 -4.97
N ALA A 6 11.75 -15.43 -5.68
CA ALA A 6 11.69 -16.88 -5.61
C ALA A 6 12.10 -17.32 -4.21
N SER A 7 11.47 -18.38 -3.70
CA SER A 7 11.75 -18.92 -2.36
C SER A 7 11.44 -17.97 -1.20
N SER A 8 10.71 -16.88 -1.43
CA SER A 8 10.21 -16.01 -0.36
C SER A 8 8.86 -16.46 0.19
N GLY A 9 8.33 -17.60 -0.28
CA GLY A 9 6.99 -18.10 0.05
C GLY A 9 5.85 -17.40 -0.69
N LEU A 10 6.14 -16.53 -1.67
CA LEU A 10 5.08 -15.90 -2.47
C LEU A 10 4.30 -16.90 -3.31
N ASP A 11 4.97 -17.94 -3.79
CA ASP A 11 4.36 -19.05 -4.51
C ASP A 11 3.42 -19.85 -3.63
N ASP A 12 3.84 -20.21 -2.43
CA ASP A 12 2.98 -20.88 -1.45
C ASP A 12 1.77 -20.00 -1.10
N LEU A 13 2.00 -18.72 -0.81
CA LEU A 13 0.93 -17.76 -0.51
C LEU A 13 -0.09 -17.63 -1.66
N LEU A 14 0.37 -17.60 -2.91
CA LEU A 14 -0.51 -17.52 -4.08
C LEU A 14 -1.33 -18.80 -4.30
N VAL A 15 -0.78 -19.96 -3.93
CA VAL A 15 -1.47 -21.25 -4.01
C VAL A 15 -2.48 -21.39 -2.88
N GLU A 16 -2.06 -21.15 -1.63
CA GLU A 16 -2.90 -21.27 -0.45
C GLU A 16 -4.07 -20.28 -0.44
N SER A 17 -3.87 -19.08 -0.97
CA SER A 17 -4.94 -18.07 -1.14
C SER A 17 -5.90 -18.36 -2.29
N GLY A 18 -5.66 -19.40 -3.10
CA GLY A 18 -6.47 -19.73 -4.28
C GLY A 18 -6.32 -18.77 -5.46
N VAL A 19 -5.41 -17.78 -5.38
CA VAL A 19 -5.14 -16.82 -6.46
C VAL A 19 -4.51 -17.52 -7.67
N CYS A 20 -3.72 -18.56 -7.44
CA CYS A 20 -3.11 -19.40 -8.48
C CYS A 20 -3.22 -20.88 -8.12
N GLY A 21 -3.52 -21.73 -9.11
CA GLY A 21 -3.38 -23.18 -8.93
C GLY A 21 -1.91 -23.61 -8.84
N ALA A 22 -1.63 -24.68 -8.11
CA ALA A 22 -0.27 -25.24 -7.93
C ALA A 22 0.47 -25.48 -9.26
N GLY A 23 -0.23 -25.94 -10.30
CA GLY A 23 0.36 -26.15 -11.64
C GLY A 23 0.72 -24.85 -12.38
N ALA A 24 0.12 -23.71 -12.00
CA ALA A 24 0.29 -22.43 -12.69
C ALA A 24 1.30 -21.50 -12.02
N VAL A 25 1.55 -21.66 -10.71
CA VAL A 25 2.41 -20.74 -9.93
C VAL A 25 3.85 -20.73 -10.42
N SER A 26 4.40 -21.87 -10.85
CA SER A 26 5.77 -21.93 -11.40
C SER A 26 5.93 -21.10 -12.66
N ALA A 27 4.97 -21.16 -13.58
CA ALA A 27 5.00 -20.37 -14.81
C ALA A 27 4.89 -18.86 -14.51
N LEU A 28 4.06 -18.50 -13.53
CA LEU A 28 3.93 -17.14 -13.05
C LEU A 28 5.22 -16.60 -12.44
N MET A 29 5.82 -17.33 -11.49
CA MET A 29 7.07 -16.92 -10.82
C MET A 29 8.25 -16.82 -11.79
N LYS A 30 8.26 -17.65 -12.84
CA LYS A 30 9.26 -17.58 -13.92
C LYS A 30 8.99 -16.45 -14.93
N GLY A 31 7.86 -15.74 -14.82
CA GLY A 31 7.47 -14.67 -15.74
C GLY A 31 6.90 -15.16 -17.08
N LYS A 32 6.62 -16.46 -17.22
CA LYS A 32 6.09 -17.08 -18.46
C LYS A 32 4.59 -16.84 -18.65
N ALA A 33 3.88 -16.41 -17.61
CA ALA A 33 2.46 -16.08 -17.65
C ALA A 33 2.25 -14.59 -17.32
N TYR A 34 2.73 -13.70 -18.19
CA TYR A 34 2.84 -12.25 -17.92
C TYR A 34 1.55 -11.62 -17.36
N ASN A 35 0.44 -11.66 -18.09
CA ASN A 35 -0.82 -11.03 -17.67
C ASN A 35 -1.34 -11.56 -16.32
N ARG A 36 -1.21 -12.87 -16.12
CA ARG A 36 -1.60 -13.52 -14.86
C ARG A 36 -0.65 -13.13 -13.72
N GLY A 37 0.64 -13.03 -13.99
CA GLY A 37 1.66 -12.56 -13.05
C GLY A 37 1.46 -11.12 -12.63
N VAL A 38 1.19 -10.22 -13.57
CA VAL A 38 0.84 -8.82 -13.26
C VAL A 38 -0.38 -8.76 -12.34
N ARG A 39 -1.44 -9.53 -12.65
CA ARG A 39 -2.64 -9.57 -11.80
C ARG A 39 -2.35 -10.08 -10.39
N ALA A 40 -1.58 -11.16 -10.26
CA ALA A 40 -1.18 -11.71 -8.96
C ALA A 40 -0.34 -10.71 -8.15
N HIS A 41 0.65 -10.06 -8.77
CA HIS A 41 1.48 -9.06 -8.11
C HIS A 41 0.67 -7.83 -7.65
N LYS A 42 -0.32 -7.39 -8.43
CA LYS A 42 -1.24 -6.31 -8.02
C LYS A 42 -2.06 -6.70 -6.78
N LEU A 43 -2.57 -7.93 -6.72
CA LEU A 43 -3.32 -8.43 -5.56
C LEU A 43 -2.42 -8.55 -4.31
N LEU A 44 -1.21 -9.06 -4.48
CA LEU A 44 -0.22 -9.15 -3.40
C LEU A 44 0.17 -7.77 -2.88
N MET A 45 0.40 -6.80 -3.78
CA MET A 45 0.70 -5.41 -3.40
C MET A 45 -0.43 -4.81 -2.56
N GLU A 46 -1.69 -4.99 -2.97
CA GLU A 46 -2.85 -4.52 -2.22
C GLU A 46 -2.92 -5.16 -0.83
N ALA A 47 -2.77 -6.49 -0.75
CA ALA A 47 -2.81 -7.21 0.52
C ALA A 47 -1.69 -6.77 1.48
N PHE A 48 -0.45 -6.66 0.98
CA PHE A 48 0.69 -6.22 1.77
C PHE A 48 0.59 -4.75 2.17
N PHE A 49 0.08 -3.89 1.29
CA PHE A 49 -0.15 -2.49 1.63
C PHE A 49 -1.18 -2.36 2.76
N ARG A 50 -2.26 -3.15 2.74
CA ARG A 50 -3.23 -3.17 3.86
C ARG A 50 -2.59 -3.60 5.17
N LEU A 51 -1.77 -4.65 5.17
CA LEU A 51 -1.05 -5.09 6.37
C LEU A 51 -0.07 -4.03 6.87
N LEU A 52 0.68 -3.40 5.96
CA LEU A 52 1.60 -2.32 6.26
C LEU A 52 0.86 -1.11 6.87
N TRP A 53 -0.28 -0.75 6.30
CA TRP A 53 -1.13 0.33 6.81
C TRP A 53 -1.67 0.03 8.21
N GLN A 54 -2.16 -1.19 8.46
CA GLN A 54 -2.59 -1.59 9.80
C GLN A 54 -1.44 -1.54 10.82
N ALA A 55 -0.26 -2.00 10.43
CA ALA A 55 0.92 -1.94 11.29
C ALA A 55 1.35 -0.49 11.60
N PHE A 56 1.21 0.42 10.63
CA PHE A 56 1.39 1.86 10.84
C PHE A 56 0.37 2.43 11.84
N LEU A 57 -0.92 2.12 11.70
CA LEU A 57 -1.95 2.57 12.64
C LEU A 57 -1.69 2.09 14.07
N ASN A 58 -1.27 0.83 14.23
CA ASN A 58 -0.92 0.27 15.55
C ASN A 58 0.33 0.93 16.14
N TRP A 59 1.33 1.23 15.32
CA TRP A 59 2.54 1.95 15.76
C TRP A 59 2.20 3.36 16.26
N CYS A 60 1.35 4.07 15.53
CA CYS A 60 0.85 5.36 15.96
C CYS A 60 0.15 5.30 17.33
N GLN A 61 -0.76 4.34 17.53
CA GLN A 61 -1.44 4.14 18.81
C GLN A 61 -0.46 3.83 19.95
N SER A 62 0.53 2.96 19.70
CA SER A 62 1.50 2.52 20.71
C SER A 62 2.52 3.59 21.10
N SER A 63 2.75 4.58 20.24
CA SER A 63 3.72 5.66 20.48
C SER A 63 3.19 6.76 21.41
N GLY A 64 2.05 6.54 22.10
CA GLY A 64 1.38 7.56 22.92
C GLY A 64 0.70 8.66 22.09
N GLN A 65 0.57 8.47 20.77
CA GLN A 65 -0.18 9.37 19.90
C GLN A 65 -1.65 8.94 19.88
N ASP A 66 -2.41 9.27 20.94
CA ASP A 66 -3.90 9.25 20.96
C ASP A 66 -4.53 10.14 19.85
N VAL A 67 -3.66 10.83 19.11
CA VAL A 67 -3.93 11.63 17.93
C VAL A 67 -4.50 10.79 16.77
N VAL A 68 -4.28 9.48 16.67
CA VAL A 68 -4.66 8.72 15.43
C VAL A 68 -6.11 8.27 15.37
N SER A 69 -6.76 7.99 16.49
CA SER A 69 -8.23 7.81 16.52
C SER A 69 -8.92 9.13 16.14
N ARG A 70 -8.46 10.24 16.74
CA ARG A 70 -8.92 11.61 16.44
C ARG A 70 -8.63 12.02 15.00
N GLN A 71 -7.41 11.80 14.49
CA GLN A 71 -7.01 12.14 13.12
C GLN A 71 -7.71 11.27 12.07
N ARG A 72 -8.00 10.00 12.36
CA ARG A 72 -8.80 9.17 11.45
C ARG A 72 -10.20 9.74 11.29
N ASP A 73 -10.84 10.10 12.41
CA ASP A 73 -12.20 10.63 12.40
C ASP A 73 -12.23 12.06 11.83
N GLU A 74 -11.25 12.89 12.15
CA GLU A 74 -11.05 14.23 11.56
C GLU A 74 -10.77 14.15 10.05
N LEU A 75 -9.91 13.25 9.58
CA LEU A 75 -9.61 13.08 8.16
C LEU A 75 -10.83 12.54 7.42
N SER A 76 -11.54 11.57 7.99
CA SER A 76 -12.79 11.08 7.41
C SER A 76 -13.84 12.19 7.31
N GLN A 77 -13.93 13.04 8.34
CA GLN A 77 -14.84 14.18 8.36
C GLN A 77 -14.46 15.22 7.31
N LYS A 78 -13.18 15.59 7.19
CA LYS A 78 -12.67 16.51 6.17
C LYS A 78 -12.83 15.99 4.74
N ILE A 79 -12.71 14.68 4.53
CA ILE A 79 -13.02 14.05 3.23
C ILE A 79 -14.50 14.27 2.89
N LYS A 80 -15.41 14.04 3.84
CA LYS A 80 -16.86 14.26 3.65
C LYS A 80 -17.16 15.74 3.36
N GLU A 81 -16.52 16.66 4.08
CA GLU A 81 -16.65 18.10 3.87
C GLU A 81 -16.15 18.52 2.49
N CYS A 82 -15.04 17.97 2.03
CA CYS A 82 -14.52 18.20 0.69
C CYS A 82 -15.48 17.67 -0.39
N ILE A 83 -16.03 16.46 -0.22
CA ILE A 83 -17.06 15.92 -1.11
C ILE A 83 -18.29 16.85 -1.14
N ALA A 84 -18.74 17.32 0.02
CA ALA A 84 -19.88 18.24 0.10
C ALA A 84 -19.60 19.59 -0.58
N ALA A 85 -18.40 20.15 -0.42
CA ALA A 85 -17.95 21.37 -1.09
C ALA A 85 -17.94 21.18 -2.62
N VAL A 86 -17.43 20.04 -3.11
CA VAL A 86 -17.44 19.69 -4.54
C VAL A 86 -18.85 19.58 -5.09
N VAL A 87 -19.76 18.91 -4.37
CA VAL A 87 -21.17 18.78 -4.78
C VAL A 87 -21.87 20.14 -4.83
N LYS A 88 -21.63 21.00 -3.83
CA LYS A 88 -22.20 22.35 -3.76
C LYS A 88 -21.52 23.36 -4.69
N LYS A 89 -20.36 23.02 -5.26
CA LYS A 89 -19.51 23.90 -6.09
C LYS A 89 -19.05 25.19 -5.36
N GLU A 90 -18.97 25.14 -4.03
CA GLU A 90 -18.60 26.26 -3.18
C GLU A 90 -17.43 25.86 -2.28
N GLY A 91 -16.46 26.76 -2.08
CA GLY A 91 -15.33 26.51 -1.17
C GLY A 91 -14.36 25.39 -1.59
N VAL A 92 -14.54 24.83 -2.78
CA VAL A 92 -13.81 23.64 -3.29
C VAL A 92 -12.30 23.80 -3.18
N SER A 93 -11.75 24.93 -3.62
CA SER A 93 -10.30 25.18 -3.59
C SER A 93 -9.74 25.13 -2.16
N THR A 94 -10.44 25.74 -1.21
CA THR A 94 -10.04 25.76 0.21
C THR A 94 -10.12 24.36 0.83
N SER A 95 -11.20 23.63 0.60
CA SER A 95 -11.37 22.26 1.09
C SER A 95 -10.34 21.30 0.51
N ILE A 96 -10.05 21.41 -0.79
CA ILE A 96 -9.00 20.61 -1.44
C ILE A 96 -7.62 20.94 -0.86
N ARG A 97 -7.30 22.22 -0.66
CA ARG A 97 -6.01 22.63 -0.08
C ARG A 97 -5.82 22.06 1.32
N GLN A 98 -6.82 22.22 2.19
CA GLN A 98 -6.76 21.69 3.56
C GLN A 98 -6.61 20.16 3.58
N LEU A 99 -7.37 19.48 2.72
CA LEU A 99 -7.27 18.03 2.59
C LEU A 99 -5.88 17.61 2.12
N SER A 100 -5.29 18.33 1.15
CA SER A 100 -3.93 18.09 0.68
C SER A 100 -2.89 18.26 1.79
N GLU A 101 -2.98 19.32 2.59
CA GLU A 101 -2.06 19.57 3.70
C GLU A 101 -2.13 18.46 4.76
N ASP A 102 -3.31 17.97 5.06
CA ASP A 102 -3.48 16.87 6.02
C ASP A 102 -2.97 15.53 5.44
N PHE A 103 -3.20 15.27 4.16
CA PHE A 103 -2.60 14.11 3.48
C PHE A 103 -1.08 14.16 3.48
N THR A 104 -0.46 15.34 3.33
CA THR A 104 0.99 15.50 3.44
C THR A 104 1.49 15.07 4.82
N LYS A 105 0.85 15.53 5.90
CA LYS A 105 1.22 15.14 7.28
C LYS A 105 1.13 13.63 7.51
N VAL A 106 0.07 13.00 7.00
CA VAL A 106 -0.12 11.54 7.10
C VAL A 106 0.96 10.81 6.30
N THR A 107 1.29 11.30 5.10
CA THR A 107 2.34 10.73 4.25
C THR A 107 3.71 10.81 4.93
N GLU A 108 4.05 11.97 5.53
CA GLU A 108 5.29 12.15 6.28
C GLU A 108 5.37 11.24 7.51
N ALA A 109 4.26 11.06 8.24
CA ALA A 109 4.20 10.14 9.37
C ALA A 109 4.40 8.68 8.91
N PHE A 110 3.78 8.30 7.78
CA PHE A 110 3.92 6.98 7.20
C PHE A 110 5.35 6.71 6.72
N GLU A 111 6.02 7.67 6.07
CA GLU A 111 7.42 7.54 5.66
C GLU A 111 8.36 7.40 6.86
N ARG A 112 8.18 8.20 7.91
CA ARG A 112 8.96 8.08 9.16
C ARG A 112 8.80 6.70 9.80
N TYR A 113 7.58 6.16 9.81
CA TYR A 113 7.33 4.81 10.28
C TYR A 113 8.12 3.79 9.46
N LYS A 114 8.01 3.83 8.12
CA LYS A 114 8.72 2.88 7.24
C LYS A 114 10.23 2.98 7.42
N GLU A 115 10.78 4.18 7.51
CA GLU A 115 12.21 4.40 7.73
C GLU A 115 12.70 3.82 9.05
N THR A 116 11.93 4.02 10.13
CA THR A 116 12.21 3.41 11.44
C THR A 116 12.15 1.88 11.38
N ARG A 117 11.20 1.30 10.65
CA ARG A 117 11.04 -0.16 10.55
C ARG A 117 12.11 -0.80 9.66
N ARG A 118 12.55 -0.10 8.60
CA ARG A 118 13.65 -0.54 7.73
C ARG A 118 14.95 -0.76 8.49
N THR A 119 15.30 0.14 9.41
CA THR A 119 16.55 0.03 10.19
C THR A 119 16.51 -1.13 11.20
N VAL A 120 15.32 -1.48 11.68
CA VAL A 120 15.13 -2.52 12.70
C VAL A 120 14.91 -3.92 12.11
N SER A 121 14.31 -4.03 10.92
CA SER A 121 13.92 -5.32 10.34
C SER A 121 14.30 -5.45 8.86
N LYS A 122 15.26 -6.36 8.59
CA LYS A 122 15.61 -6.77 7.21
C LYS A 122 14.42 -7.38 6.47
N MET A 123 13.55 -8.10 7.18
CA MET A 123 12.33 -8.68 6.61
C MET A 123 11.36 -7.58 6.17
N PHE A 124 11.22 -6.52 6.97
CA PHE A 124 10.40 -5.38 6.59
C PHE A 124 10.95 -4.69 5.33
N ALA A 125 12.26 -4.40 5.29
CA ALA A 125 12.91 -3.78 4.16
C ALA A 125 12.72 -4.60 2.86
N PHE A 126 12.82 -5.93 2.95
CA PHE A 126 12.59 -6.84 1.83
C PHE A 126 11.17 -6.72 1.23
N TRP A 127 10.14 -6.68 2.08
CA TRP A 127 8.75 -6.56 1.61
C TRP A 127 8.37 -5.13 1.19
N GLU A 128 8.98 -4.10 1.78
CA GLU A 128 8.84 -2.73 1.28
C GLU A 128 9.45 -2.59 -0.12
N GLU A 129 10.63 -3.19 -0.36
CA GLU A 129 11.25 -3.23 -1.68
C GLU A 129 10.35 -3.95 -2.70
N TYR A 130 9.69 -5.04 -2.30
CA TYR A 130 8.69 -5.72 -3.12
C TYR A 130 7.56 -4.77 -3.54
N LEU A 131 6.97 -4.03 -2.59
CA LEU A 131 5.89 -3.07 -2.88
C LEU A 131 6.36 -2.00 -3.87
N ALA A 132 7.57 -1.45 -3.68
CA ALA A 132 8.15 -0.46 -4.58
C ALA A 132 8.34 -1.03 -6.00
N MET A 133 8.84 -2.25 -6.12
CA MET A 133 9.03 -2.94 -7.39
C MET A 133 7.71 -3.17 -8.14
N VAL A 134 6.66 -3.61 -7.45
CA VAL A 134 5.33 -3.78 -8.07
C VAL A 134 4.76 -2.43 -8.51
N ASN A 135 4.92 -1.37 -7.71
CA ASN A 135 4.46 -0.03 -8.07
C ASN A 135 5.12 0.47 -9.36
N ILE A 136 6.45 0.31 -9.48
CA ILE A 136 7.20 0.65 -10.70
C ILE A 136 6.66 -0.12 -11.91
N LEU A 137 6.46 -1.44 -11.78
CA LEU A 137 5.87 -2.26 -12.85
C LEU A 137 4.50 -1.73 -13.29
N VAL A 138 3.63 -1.38 -12.33
CA VAL A 138 2.29 -0.86 -12.63
C VAL A 138 2.36 0.51 -13.33
N GLN A 139 3.32 1.36 -12.97
CA GLN A 139 3.52 2.64 -13.64
C GLN A 139 3.96 2.45 -15.10
N PHE A 140 4.90 1.55 -15.37
CA PHE A 140 5.31 1.23 -16.74
C PHE A 140 4.15 0.73 -17.59
N ILE A 141 3.31 -0.16 -17.06
CA ILE A 141 2.12 -0.67 -17.77
C ILE A 141 1.11 0.44 -18.09
N LYS A 142 1.02 1.49 -17.26
CA LYS A 142 0.09 2.61 -17.48
C LYS A 142 0.64 3.66 -18.45
N ALA A 143 1.94 3.64 -18.72
CA ALA A 143 2.60 4.60 -19.60
C ALA A 143 2.62 4.15 -21.07
N GLU A 144 2.29 2.87 -21.33
CA GLU A 144 1.98 2.30 -22.65
C GLU A 144 0.52 2.58 -23.04
#